data_AF-A0A1C6GZR0-F1
#
_entry.id   AF-A0A1C6GZR0-F1
#
_cell.length_a   1.000
_cell.length_b   1.000
_cell.length_c   1.000
_cell.angle_alpha   90.00
_cell.angle_beta   90.00
_cell.angle_gamma   90.00
#
_symmetry.space_group_name_H-M   'P 1'
#
loop_
_entity.id
_entity.type
_entity.pdbx_description
1 polymer ?
#
loop_
_entity_poly.entity_id
_entity_poly.type
_entity_poly.pdbx_seq_one_letter_code
_entity_poly.pdbx_strand_id
1 'polypeptide(L)' 'MAFSIRLTEEERKLADSYAKLHSMTVGEAFKRALFDRIDEEYDRSVYEEAYNEYVKNGKKSRPIADLWKETGL' A
#
# COMPACT_ATOMS: atom_id res chain seq x y z
N MET A 1 -4.37 -20.21 9.17
CA MET A 1 -5.64 -19.47 9.27
C MET A 1 -6.26 -19.46 7.88
N ALA A 2 -7.54 -19.82 7.74
CA ALA A 2 -8.24 -19.87 6.46
C ALA A 2 -9.40 -18.87 6.46
N PHE A 3 -9.52 -18.09 5.39
CA PHE A 3 -10.59 -17.12 5.19
C PHE A 3 -11.46 -17.59 4.02
N SER A 4 -12.77 -17.43 4.14
CA SER A 4 -13.72 -17.75 3.09
C SER A 4 -14.42 -16.47 2.64
N ILE A 5 -14.35 -16.18 1.34
CA ILE A 5 -14.99 -15.03 0.71
C ILE A 5 -16.04 -15.58 -0.24
N ARG A 6 -17.29 -15.12 -0.11
CA ARG A 6 -18.32 -15.43 -1.09
C ARG A 6 -18.15 -14.52 -2.29
N LEU A 7 -18.13 -15.11 -3.47
CA LEU A 7 -18.08 -14.41 -4.74
C LEU A 7 -19.29 -14.83 -5.57
N THR A 8 -19.84 -13.90 -6.32
CA THR A 8 -20.72 -14.18 -7.45
C THR A 8 -19.94 -14.91 -8.55
N GLU A 9 -20.65 -15.49 -9.52
CA GLU A 9 -20.01 -16.18 -10.63
C GLU A 9 -19.17 -15.23 -11.50
N GLU A 10 -19.62 -13.98 -11.67
CA GLU A 10 -18.90 -12.95 -12.43
C GLU A 10 -17.62 -12.50 -11.74
N GLU A 11 -17.69 -12.21 -10.44
CA GLU A 11 -16.51 -11.85 -9.63
C GLU A 11 -15.48 -12.99 -9.63
N ARG A 12 -15.95 -14.25 -9.55
CA ARG A 12 -15.06 -15.40 -9.60
C ARG A 12 -14.36 -15.52 -10.96
N LYS A 13 -15.10 -15.35 -12.06
CA LYS A 13 -14.53 -15.37 -13.42
C LYS A 13 -13.48 -14.28 -13.61
N LEU A 14 -13.73 -13.08 -13.08
CA LEU A 14 -12.78 -11.97 -13.12
C LEU A 14 -11.51 -12.30 -12.32
N ALA A 15 -11.66 -12.75 -11.07
CA ALA A 15 -10.54 -13.11 -10.21
C ALA A 15 -9.70 -14.25 -10.78
N ASP A 16 -10.33 -15.30 -11.31
CA ASP A 16 -9.64 -16.42 -11.97
C ASP A 16 -8.88 -15.95 -13.23
N SER A 17 -9.45 -15.03 -14.01
CA SER A 17 -8.80 -14.50 -15.22
C SER A 17 -7.58 -13.66 -14.89
N TYR A 18 -7.68 -12.80 -13.87
CA TYR A 18 -6.55 -12.02 -13.35
C TYR A 18 -5.43 -12.94 -12.84
N ALA A 19 -5.78 -13.90 -11.99
CA ALA A 19 -4.81 -14.84 -11.41
C ALA A 19 -4.08 -15.64 -12.50
N LYS A 20 -4.80 -16.13 -13.52
CA LYS A 20 -4.21 -16.81 -14.70
C LYS A 20 -3.26 -15.91 -15.48
N LEU A 21 -3.66 -14.66 -15.77
CA LEU A 21 -2.85 -13.70 -16.51
C LEU A 21 -1.50 -13.45 -15.81
N HIS A 22 -1.51 -13.41 -14.48
CA HIS A 22 -0.32 -13.17 -13.67
C HIS A 22 0.34 -14.45 -13.13
N SER A 23 -0.04 -15.62 -13.63
CA SER A 23 0.52 -16.93 -13.23
C SER A 23 0.56 -17.15 -11.71
N MET A 24 -0.50 -16.76 -11.01
CA MET A 24 -0.64 -16.88 -9.56
C MET A 24 -1.98 -17.50 -9.18
N THR A 25 -2.14 -17.88 -7.92
CA THR A 25 -3.43 -18.33 -7.39
C THR A 25 -4.34 -17.14 -7.05
N VAL A 26 -5.65 -17.36 -7.06
CA VAL A 26 -6.63 -16.34 -6.63
C VAL A 26 -6.36 -15.89 -5.19
N GLY A 27 -5.98 -16.81 -4.31
CA GLY A 27 -5.63 -16.47 -2.92
C GLY A 27 -4.40 -15.59 -2.79
N GLU A 28 -3.38 -15.78 -3.63
CA GLU A 28 -2.21 -14.90 -3.68
C GLU A 28 -2.56 -13.51 -4.22
N ALA A 29 -3.38 -13.44 -5.27
CA ALA A 29 -3.88 -12.18 -5.81
C ALA A 29 -4.63 -11.37 -4.75
N PHE A 30 -5.56 -12.00 -4.02
CA PHE A 30 -6.29 -11.34 -2.93
C PHE A 30 -5.38 -10.92 -1.78
N LYS A 31 -4.44 -11.78 -1.37
CA LYS A 31 -3.49 -11.44 -0.30
C LYS A 31 -2.66 -10.22 -0.69
N ARG A 32 -2.10 -10.21 -1.90
CA ARG A 32 -1.30 -9.09 -2.40
C ARG A 32 -2.12 -7.81 -2.45
N ALA A 33 -3.29 -7.85 -3.10
CA ALA A 33 -4.16 -6.68 -3.20
C ALA A 33 -4.57 -6.11 -1.81
N LEU A 34 -4.79 -6.98 -0.83
CA LEU A 34 -5.09 -6.55 0.55
C LEU A 34 -3.91 -5.82 1.19
N PHE A 35 -2.70 -6.39 1.12
CA PHE A 35 -1.52 -5.76 1.71
C PHE A 35 -1.11 -4.49 0.97
N ASP A 36 -1.18 -4.48 -0.36
CA ASP A 36 -0.94 -3.27 -1.15
C ASP A 36 -1.89 -2.13 -0.72
N ARG A 37 -3.16 -2.43 -0.46
CA ARG A 37 -4.13 -1.43 0.01
C ARG A 37 -3.83 -0.94 1.42
N ILE A 38 -3.40 -1.84 2.32
CA ILE A 38 -3.00 -1.49 3.68
C ILE A 38 -1.78 -0.57 3.65
N ASP A 39 -0.76 -0.93 2.85
CA ASP A 39 0.46 -0.17 2.70
C ASP A 39 0.18 1.23 2.13
N GLU A 40 -0.66 1.34 1.09
CA GLU A 40 -1.08 2.64 0.55
C GLU A 40 -1.78 3.54 1.59
N GLU A 41 -2.65 2.97 2.42
CA GLU A 41 -3.35 3.72 3.47
C GLU A 41 -2.39 4.16 4.57
N TYR A 42 -1.46 3.29 4.95
CA TYR A 42 -0.43 3.58 5.93
C TYR A 42 0.49 4.70 5.41
N ASP A 43 1.05 4.56 4.21
CA ASP A 43 1.92 5.55 3.57
C ASP A 43 1.23 6.91 3.44
N ARG A 44 -0.07 6.91 3.08
CA ARG A 44 -0.86 8.15 3.02
C ARG A 44 -0.93 8.83 4.38
N SER A 45 -1.20 8.08 5.45
CA SER A 45 -1.33 8.65 6.80
C SER A 45 0.00 9.25 7.29
N VAL A 46 1.12 8.55 7.06
CA VAL A 46 2.47 9.03 7.41
C VAL A 46 2.81 10.29 6.59
N TYR A 47 2.49 10.30 5.30
CA TYR A 47 2.66 11.47 4.45
C TYR A 47 1.85 12.67 4.95
N GLU A 48 0.58 12.48 5.27
CA GLU A 48 -0.29 13.56 5.76
C GLU A 48 0.23 14.16 7.06
N GLU A 49 0.72 13.33 7.99
CA GLU A 49 1.33 13.80 9.24
C GLU A 49 2.59 14.64 8.97
N ALA A 50 3.53 14.12 8.19
CA ALA A 50 4.77 14.81 7.85
C ALA A 50 4.51 16.12 7.08
N TYR A 51 3.54 16.11 6.16
CA TYR A 51 3.17 17.29 5.40
C TYR A 51 2.52 18.36 6.30
N ASN A 52 1.65 17.96 7.23
CA ASN A 52 1.04 18.87 8.18
C ASN A 52 2.08 19.52 9.11
N GLU A 53 3.07 18.78 9.57
CA GLU A 53 4.19 19.32 10.34
C GLU A 53 5.01 20.33 9.52
N TYR A 54 5.36 19.99 8.28
CA TYR A 54 6.07 20.88 7.36
C TYR A 54 5.31 22.19 7.12
N VAL A 55 3.99 22.11 6.90
CA VAL A 55 3.13 23.29 6.75
C VAL A 55 3.09 24.14 8.02
N LYS A 56 2.94 23.51 9.21
CA LYS A 56 2.97 24.20 10.51
C LYS A 56 4.30 24.90 10.79
N ASN A 57 5.41 24.33 10.32
CA ASN A 57 6.75 24.93 10.44
C ASN A 57 6.99 26.06 9.40
N GLY A 58 5.96 26.48 8.66
CA GLY A 58 6.07 27.55 7.67
C GLY A 58 6.83 27.12 6.42
N LYS A 59 6.79 25.83 6.07
CA LYS A 59 7.41 25.27 4.86
C LYS A 59 8.93 25.47 4.80
N LYS A 60 9.58 25.46 5.96
CA LYS A 60 11.04 25.60 6.05
C LYS A 60 11.72 24.35 5.53
N SER A 61 12.70 24.53 4.66
CA SER A 61 13.59 23.46 4.26
C SER A 61 14.55 23.11 5.39
N ARG A 62 15.00 21.86 5.39
CA ARG A 62 16.09 21.36 6.24
C ARG A 62 17.25 20.89 5.37
N PRO A 63 18.50 20.96 5.87
CA PRO A 63 19.65 20.41 5.16
C PRO A 63 19.46 18.95 4.76
N ILE A 64 19.90 18.58 3.55
CA ILE A 64 19.83 17.18 3.06
C ILE A 64 20.63 16.21 3.93
N ALA A 65 21.66 16.69 4.63
CA ALA A 65 22.47 15.90 5.56
C ALA A 65 21.64 15.31 6.72
N ASP A 66 20.61 16.04 7.18
CA ASP A 66 19.72 15.54 8.24
C ASP A 66 18.88 14.36 7.74
N LEU A 67 18.40 14.41 6.49
CA LEU A 67 17.68 13.31 5.86
C LEU A 67 18.56 12.05 5.75
N TRP A 68 19.81 12.19 5.29
CA TRP A 68 20.74 11.07 5.17
C TRP A 68 20.99 10.39 6.51
N LYS A 69 21.21 11.19 7.57
CA LYS A 69 21.36 10.68 8.93
C LYS A 69 20.11 9.93 9.44
N GLU A 70 18.92 10.43 9.12
CA GLU A 70 17.64 9.79 9.49
C GLU A 70 17.37 8.49 8.73
N THR A 71 17.78 8.43 7.45
CA THR A 71 17.51 7.29 6.55
C THR A 71 18.65 6.26 6.50
N GLY A 72 19.79 6.54 7.13
CA GLY A 72 20.96 5.66 7.12
C GLY A 72 21.72 5.66 5.80
N LEU A 73 21.60 6.74 5.02
CA LEU A 73 22.32 6.96 3.75
C LEU A 73 23.62 7.76 3.96
#